data_AF-A0A7J2RDX3-F1
#
_entry.id   AF-A0A7J2RDX3-F1
#
_cell.length_a   1.000
_cell.length_b   1.000
_cell.length_c   1.000
_cell.angle_alpha   90.00
_cell.angle_beta   90.00
_cell.angle_gamma   90.00
#
_symmetry.space_group_name_H-M   'P 1'
#
loop_
_entity.id
_entity.type
_entity.pdbx_description
1 polymer ?
#
loop_
_entity_poly.entity_id
_entity_poly.type
_entity_poly.pdbx_seq_one_letter_code
_entity_poly.pdbx_strand_id
1 'polypeptide(L)'
;MSDIDMLTIQHDDGKGAKHRKEMDDTILYRWLTKNNFPTGFSIYCMNHNRKDQVVRARESRNILWSKYCACYDRQKIIVFDYYGGKCITCGETDYDMLEMDHINDDGCGHRKEVGRKIYRWIIRNNFPDNLQLLCANCNLKKEMELYNKKIVNND
;
A
#
# COMPACT_ATOMS: atom_id res chain seq x y z
N MET A 1 1.08 -7.91 -12.02
CA MET A 1 -0.12 -7.99 -11.16
C MET A 1 -1.33 -7.95 -12.07
N SER A 2 -2.14 -9.01 -12.11
CA SER A 2 -3.32 -9.15 -13.00
C SER A 2 -4.64 -9.27 -12.25
N ASP A 3 -4.59 -9.24 -10.91
CA ASP A 3 -5.76 -9.34 -10.06
C ASP A 3 -6.61 -8.08 -10.20
N ILE A 4 -7.85 -8.22 -10.66
CA ILE A 4 -8.75 -7.10 -10.94
C ILE A 4 -9.04 -6.26 -9.69
N ASP A 5 -9.08 -6.90 -8.52
CA ASP A 5 -9.30 -6.25 -7.23
C ASP A 5 -8.12 -5.37 -6.82
N MET A 6 -6.96 -5.55 -7.48
CA MET A 6 -5.72 -4.80 -7.25
C MET A 6 -5.46 -3.72 -8.30
N LEU A 7 -6.41 -3.49 -9.20
CA LEU A 7 -6.33 -2.51 -10.28
C LEU A 7 -7.24 -1.30 -10.02
N THR A 8 -6.82 -0.14 -10.52
CA THR A 8 -7.53 1.13 -10.43
C THR A 8 -7.47 1.86 -11.76
N ILE A 9 -8.54 2.56 -12.10
CA ILE A 9 -8.58 3.44 -13.28
C ILE A 9 -8.11 4.83 -12.85
N GLN A 10 -7.13 5.36 -13.57
CA GLN A 10 -6.63 6.73 -13.40
C GLN A 10 -6.80 7.54 -14.67
N HIS A 11 -6.87 8.84 -14.48
CA HIS A 11 -6.81 9.82 -15.56
C HIS A 11 -5.37 10.07 -15.97
N ASP A 12 -5.09 9.96 -17.27
CA ASP A 12 -3.73 10.16 -17.81
C ASP A 12 -3.24 11.60 -17.62
N ASP A 13 -4.16 12.56 -17.56
CA ASP A 13 -3.86 13.98 -17.39
C ASP A 13 -3.72 14.43 -15.93
N GLY A 14 -3.86 13.50 -14.97
CA GLY A 14 -3.79 13.78 -13.54
C GLY A 14 -4.94 14.64 -12.99
N LYS A 15 -5.97 14.97 -13.78
CA LYS A 15 -7.08 15.85 -13.39
C LYS A 15 -8.28 15.09 -12.82
N GLY A 16 -8.11 13.84 -12.38
CA GLY A 16 -9.22 13.03 -11.86
C GLY A 16 -9.99 13.67 -10.72
N ALA A 17 -9.35 14.47 -9.85
CA ALA A 17 -10.05 15.22 -8.80
C ALA A 17 -10.95 16.35 -9.34
N LYS A 18 -10.54 17.00 -10.43
CA LYS A 18 -11.35 18.01 -11.12
C LYS A 18 -12.49 17.34 -11.88
N HIS A 19 -12.18 16.28 -12.63
CA HIS A 19 -13.18 15.48 -13.34
C HIS A 19 -14.27 14.99 -12.39
N ARG A 20 -13.93 14.41 -11.23
CA ARG A 20 -14.91 13.97 -10.22
C ARG A 20 -15.84 15.08 -9.69
N LYS A 21 -15.41 16.34 -9.72
CA LYS A 21 -16.26 17.48 -9.33
C LYS A 21 -17.21 17.92 -10.45
N GLU A 22 -16.82 17.65 -11.69
CA GLU A 22 -17.56 18.01 -12.91
C GLU A 22 -18.46 16.87 -13.41
N MET A 23 -18.28 15.66 -12.87
CA MET A 23 -19.12 14.51 -13.15
C MET A 23 -20.51 14.67 -12.53
N ASP A 24 -21.53 14.55 -13.37
CA ASP A 24 -22.95 14.47 -13.00
C ASP A 24 -23.34 13.08 -12.43
N ASP A 25 -22.37 12.16 -12.31
CA ASP A 25 -22.58 10.82 -11.78
C ASP A 25 -21.58 10.56 -10.64
N THR A 26 -22.05 9.96 -9.56
CA THR A 26 -21.25 9.68 -8.36
C THR A 26 -20.34 8.45 -8.55
N ILE A 27 -20.60 7.61 -9.56
CA ILE A 27 -19.88 6.36 -9.80
C ILE A 27 -19.14 6.41 -11.14
N LEU A 28 -17.80 6.38 -11.07
CA LEU A 28 -16.91 6.48 -12.24
C LEU A 28 -17.23 5.46 -13.35
N TYR A 29 -17.48 4.21 -13.00
CA TYR A 29 -17.79 3.16 -13.98
C TYR A 29 -19.07 3.44 -14.76
N ARG A 30 -20.11 3.96 -14.09
CA ARG A 30 -21.37 4.33 -14.77
C ARG A 30 -21.15 5.45 -15.78
N TRP A 31 -20.36 6.45 -15.39
CA TRP A 31 -19.97 7.53 -16.28
C TRP A 31 -19.16 7.03 -17.48
N LEU A 32 -18.20 6.14 -17.29
CA LEU A 32 -17.42 5.55 -18.38
C LEU A 32 -18.31 4.84 -19.39
N THR A 33 -19.26 4.03 -18.90
CA THR A 33 -20.25 3.36 -19.75
C THR A 33 -21.14 4.36 -20.50
N LYS A 34 -21.67 5.38 -19.81
CA LYS A 34 -22.53 6.43 -20.41
C LYS A 34 -21.81 7.21 -21.53
N ASN A 35 -20.49 7.36 -21.41
CA ASN A 35 -19.67 8.12 -22.38
C ASN A 35 -18.88 7.22 -23.34
N ASN A 36 -19.23 5.93 -23.44
CA ASN A 36 -18.62 4.97 -24.37
C ASN A 36 -17.09 4.87 -24.23
N PHE A 37 -16.59 4.79 -22.99
CA PHE A 37 -15.17 4.57 -22.66
C PHE A 37 -14.21 5.51 -23.41
N PRO A 38 -14.26 6.82 -23.13
CA PRO A 38 -13.38 7.78 -23.79
C PRO A 38 -11.90 7.49 -23.50
N THR A 39 -11.01 7.99 -24.36
CA THR A 39 -9.56 7.93 -24.13
C THR A 39 -9.13 8.86 -22.98
N GLY A 40 -7.88 8.73 -22.52
CA GLY A 40 -7.35 9.52 -21.40
C GLY A 40 -7.49 8.84 -20.03
N PHE A 41 -7.73 7.53 -20.03
CA PHE A 41 -7.79 6.69 -18.85
C PHE A 41 -6.84 5.52 -18.99
N SER A 42 -6.05 5.27 -17.94
CA SER A 42 -5.15 4.12 -17.86
C SER A 42 -5.45 3.28 -16.63
N ILE A 43 -5.17 1.98 -16.76
CA ILE A 43 -5.29 1.01 -15.67
C ILE A 43 -3.94 0.93 -14.97
N TYR A 44 -3.93 1.24 -13.68
CA TYR A 44 -2.78 1.10 -12.80
C TYR A 44 -3.04 0.02 -11.76
N CYS A 45 -2.00 -0.61 -11.24
CA CYS A 45 -2.16 -1.33 -9.98
C CYS A 45 -2.21 -0.33 -8.81
N MET A 46 -2.82 -0.73 -7.71
CA MET A 46 -2.92 0.13 -6.52
C MET A 46 -1.55 0.57 -5.98
N ASN A 47 -0.51 -0.27 -6.05
CA ASN A 47 0.87 0.14 -5.73
C ASN A 47 1.33 1.34 -6.58
N HIS A 48 1.17 1.30 -7.90
CA HIS A 48 1.58 2.41 -8.77
C HIS A 48 0.81 3.71 -8.45
N ASN A 49 -0.51 3.63 -8.25
CA ASN A 49 -1.29 4.79 -7.84
C ASN A 49 -0.86 5.34 -6.46
N ARG A 50 -0.48 4.45 -5.52
CA ARG A 50 0.06 4.84 -4.21
C ARG A 50 1.43 5.52 -4.34
N LYS A 51 2.27 5.12 -5.30
CA LYS A 51 3.60 5.73 -5.52
C LYS A 51 3.48 7.22 -5.82
N ASP A 52 2.58 7.61 -6.72
CA ASP A 52 2.36 9.01 -7.08
C ASP A 52 1.99 9.86 -5.87
N GLN A 53 1.16 9.31 -4.97
CA GLN A 53 0.78 9.98 -3.73
C GLN A 53 1.98 10.14 -2.79
N VAL A 54 2.84 9.12 -2.68
CA VAL A 54 4.07 9.16 -1.87
C VAL A 54 5.03 10.23 -2.39
N VAL A 55 5.22 10.32 -3.71
CA VAL A 55 6.08 11.33 -4.34
C VAL A 55 5.59 12.74 -4.01
N ARG A 56 4.31 13.03 -4.23
CA ARG A 56 3.70 14.34 -3.91
C ARG A 56 3.82 14.69 -2.42
N ALA A 57 3.63 13.69 -1.55
CA ALA A 57 3.78 13.86 -0.11
C ALA A 57 5.22 14.17 0.31
N ARG A 58 6.23 13.65 -0.41
CA ARG A 58 7.64 13.96 -0.16
C ARG A 58 8.02 15.37 -0.59
N GLU A 59 7.53 15.83 -1.74
CA GLU A 59 7.76 17.19 -2.26
C GLU A 59 7.21 18.26 -1.31
N SER A 60 6.13 17.95 -0.61
CA SER A 60 5.45 18.87 0.31
C SER A 60 6.04 18.90 1.74
N ARG A 61 7.16 18.19 2.02
CA ARG A 61 7.72 18.10 3.37
C ARG A 61 8.52 19.35 3.75
N ASN A 62 8.28 19.86 4.97
CA ASN A 62 9.14 20.90 5.56
C ASN A 62 10.46 20.31 6.12
N ILE A 63 11.42 21.20 6.43
CA ILE A 63 12.79 20.84 6.85
C ILE A 63 12.84 19.95 8.11
N LEU A 64 11.98 20.23 9.10
CA LEU A 64 11.90 19.44 10.34
C LEU A 64 11.44 18.01 10.05
N TRP A 65 10.43 17.86 9.19
CA TRP A 65 9.93 16.56 8.74
C TRP A 65 10.97 15.79 7.93
N SER A 66 11.78 16.49 7.11
CA SER A 66 12.87 15.87 6.34
C SER A 66 13.89 15.15 7.24
N LYS A 67 14.31 15.76 8.35
CA LYS A 67 15.22 15.12 9.33
C LYS A 67 14.61 13.91 10.02
N TYR A 68 13.34 14.02 10.45
CA TYR A 68 12.63 12.90 11.09
C TYR A 68 12.47 11.71 10.12
N CYS A 69 12.11 12.00 8.87
CA CYS A 69 12.03 11.00 7.81
C CYS A 69 13.36 10.31 7.55
N ALA A 70 14.48 11.04 7.50
CA ALA A 70 15.78 10.44 7.24
C ALA A 70 16.15 9.34 8.27
N CYS A 71 15.83 9.55 9.54
CA CYS A 71 16.06 8.54 10.59
C CYS A 71 15.14 7.32 10.42
N TYR A 72 13.85 7.57 10.14
CA TYR A 72 12.88 6.51 9.88
C TYR A 72 13.23 5.69 8.63
N ASP A 73 13.62 6.36 7.55
CA ASP A 73 13.99 5.76 6.27
C ASP A 73 15.24 4.87 6.43
N ARG A 74 16.23 5.29 7.24
CA ARG A 74 17.38 4.44 7.57
C ARG A 74 16.97 3.16 8.31
N GLN A 75 16.09 3.25 9.31
CA GLN A 75 15.61 2.07 10.03
C GLN A 75 14.81 1.14 9.11
N LYS A 76 13.98 1.72 8.25
CA LYS A 76 13.19 0.99 7.26
C LYS A 76 14.09 0.20 6.31
N ILE A 77 15.13 0.82 5.75
CA ILE A 77 16.09 0.15 4.85
C ILE A 77 16.74 -1.04 5.54
N ILE A 78 17.30 -0.85 6.74
CA ILE A 78 17.97 -1.93 7.49
C ILE A 78 17.02 -3.11 7.72
N VAL A 79 15.79 -2.82 8.15
CA VAL A 79 14.78 -3.86 8.38
C VAL A 79 14.42 -4.56 7.07
N PHE A 80 14.15 -3.80 6.01
CA PHE A 80 13.71 -4.38 4.75
C PHE A 80 14.80 -5.24 4.12
N ASP A 81 16.05 -4.78 4.14
CA ASP A 81 17.20 -5.55 3.68
C ASP A 81 17.32 -6.89 4.43
N TYR A 82 17.16 -6.87 5.77
CA TYR A 82 17.21 -8.09 6.59
C TYR A 82 16.13 -9.10 6.16
N TYR A 83 14.90 -8.65 5.94
CA TYR A 83 13.80 -9.51 5.49
C TYR A 83 13.79 -9.75 3.96
N GLY A 84 14.90 -9.47 3.27
CA GLY A 84 15.13 -9.87 1.88
C GLY A 84 14.82 -8.79 0.81
N GLY A 85 14.42 -7.59 1.21
CA GLY A 85 14.28 -6.42 0.33
C GLY A 85 13.19 -6.54 -0.74
N LYS A 86 12.30 -7.54 -0.65
CA LYS A 86 11.26 -7.80 -1.63
C LYS A 86 10.02 -8.42 -1.01
N CYS A 87 8.89 -8.24 -1.66
CA CYS A 87 7.66 -8.94 -1.35
C CYS A 87 7.87 -10.46 -1.54
N ILE A 88 7.61 -11.25 -0.50
CA ILE A 88 7.77 -12.71 -0.57
C ILE A 88 6.77 -13.37 -1.54
N THR A 89 5.62 -12.73 -1.79
CA THR A 89 4.59 -13.27 -2.68
C THR A 89 4.82 -12.93 -4.15
N CYS A 90 5.06 -11.66 -4.48
CA CYS A 90 5.09 -11.21 -5.88
C CYS A 90 6.43 -10.65 -6.34
N GLY A 91 7.44 -10.58 -5.47
CA GLY A 91 8.79 -10.10 -5.82
C GLY A 91 8.93 -8.60 -6.03
N GLU A 92 7.92 -7.79 -5.70
CA GLU A 92 8.02 -6.31 -5.68
C GLU A 92 9.23 -5.87 -4.84
N THR A 93 10.02 -4.92 -5.34
CA THR A 93 11.26 -4.44 -4.70
C THR A 93 11.21 -2.95 -4.36
N ASP A 94 10.18 -2.21 -4.76
CA ASP A 94 10.03 -0.81 -4.38
C ASP A 94 9.70 -0.70 -2.89
N TYR A 95 10.64 -0.17 -2.09
CA TYR A 95 10.49 -0.07 -0.64
C TYR A 95 9.30 0.81 -0.23
N ASP A 96 8.85 1.73 -1.09
CA ASP A 96 7.65 2.53 -0.80
C ASP A 96 6.35 1.74 -0.92
N MET A 97 6.40 0.61 -1.63
CA MET A 97 5.29 -0.30 -1.82
C MET A 97 5.34 -1.49 -0.87
N LEU A 98 6.46 -1.71 -0.17
CA LEU A 98 6.62 -2.77 0.82
C LEU A 98 6.16 -2.36 2.22
N GLU A 99 5.60 -3.33 2.92
CA GLU A 99 5.07 -3.24 4.27
C GLU A 99 5.55 -4.44 5.11
N MET A 100 5.69 -4.23 6.42
CA MET A 100 5.88 -5.32 7.36
C MET A 100 4.53 -5.97 7.63
N ASP A 101 4.45 -7.26 7.37
CA ASP A 101 3.29 -8.08 7.69
C ASP A 101 3.64 -9.09 8.78
N HIS A 102 2.64 -9.43 9.58
CA HIS A 102 2.70 -10.43 10.62
C HIS A 102 2.29 -11.77 10.03
N ILE A 103 3.19 -12.76 10.03
CA ILE A 103 2.92 -14.08 9.45
C ILE A 103 1.68 -14.72 10.09
N ASN A 104 1.52 -14.54 11.41
CA ASN A 104 0.44 -15.12 12.22
C ASN A 104 -0.83 -14.24 12.31
N ASP A 105 -0.94 -13.18 11.53
CA ASP A 105 -2.12 -12.29 11.48
C ASP A 105 -2.47 -11.60 12.82
N ASP A 106 -1.51 -11.52 13.74
CA ASP A 106 -1.62 -10.94 15.09
C ASP A 106 -1.22 -9.45 15.13
N GLY A 107 -0.98 -8.84 13.96
CA GLY A 107 -0.50 -7.47 13.84
C GLY A 107 -1.40 -6.41 14.48
N CYS A 108 -2.71 -6.67 14.59
CA CYS A 108 -3.63 -5.75 15.29
C CYS A 108 -3.29 -5.63 16.78
N GLY A 109 -2.99 -6.75 17.45
CA GLY A 109 -2.57 -6.76 18.85
C GLY A 109 -1.22 -6.08 19.01
N HIS A 110 -0.24 -6.51 18.22
CA HIS A 110 1.11 -5.96 18.30
C HIS A 110 1.16 -4.45 18.05
N ARG A 111 0.39 -3.93 17.09
CA ARG A 111 0.33 -2.47 16.81
C ARG A 111 -0.17 -1.66 18.01
N LYS A 112 -1.00 -2.22 18.89
CA LYS A 112 -1.43 -1.55 20.13
C LYS A 112 -0.29 -1.42 21.13
N GLU A 113 0.62 -2.39 21.15
CA GLU A 113 1.76 -2.42 22.07
C GLU A 113 2.91 -1.53 21.61
N VAL A 114 3.31 -1.61 20.33
CA VAL A 114 4.50 -0.91 19.81
C VAL A 114 4.19 0.44 19.16
N GLY A 115 2.92 0.70 18.84
CA GLY A 115 2.50 1.90 18.13
C GLY A 115 3.20 2.07 16.78
N ARG A 116 3.57 3.31 16.45
CA ARG A 116 4.18 3.67 15.14
C ARG A 116 5.68 3.37 15.03
N LYS A 117 6.31 2.78 16.06
CA LYS A 117 7.77 2.58 16.14
C LYS A 117 8.21 1.16 15.77
N ILE A 118 7.50 0.51 14.86
CA ILE A 118 7.71 -0.91 14.50
C ILE A 118 9.16 -1.21 14.11
N TYR A 119 9.80 -0.43 13.24
CA TYR A 119 11.19 -0.70 12.81
C TYR A 119 12.18 -0.65 13.97
N ARG A 120 12.00 0.30 14.88
CA ARG A 120 12.82 0.38 16.09
C ARG A 120 12.62 -0.82 17.00
N TRP A 121 11.38 -1.30 17.11
CA TRP A 121 11.08 -2.49 17.89
C TRP A 121 11.72 -3.73 17.25
N ILE A 122 11.63 -3.91 15.93
CA ILE A 122 12.25 -5.02 15.20
C ILE A 122 13.75 -5.08 15.48
N ILE A 123 14.45 -3.94 15.31
CA ILE A 123 15.90 -3.86 15.53
C ILE A 123 16.25 -4.19 17.00
N ARG A 124 15.45 -3.74 17.97
CA ARG A 124 15.70 -3.99 19.40
C ARG A 124 15.41 -5.42 19.84
N ASN A 125 14.57 -6.13 19.10
CA ASN A 125 14.20 -7.51 19.37
C ASN A 125 14.91 -8.49 18.41
N ASN A 126 16.06 -8.10 17.86
CA ASN A 126 16.91 -8.92 17.02
C ASN A 126 16.18 -9.55 15.81
N PHE A 127 15.33 -8.78 15.13
CA PHE A 127 14.69 -9.16 13.88
C PHE A 127 13.90 -10.48 13.98
N PRO A 128 12.72 -10.48 14.66
CA PRO A 128 11.96 -11.69 14.90
C PRO A 128 11.46 -12.36 13.62
N ASP A 129 11.45 -13.69 13.62
CA ASP A 129 11.15 -14.52 12.44
C ASP A 129 9.66 -14.60 12.09
N ASN A 130 8.76 -14.06 12.94
CA ASN A 130 7.31 -14.07 12.73
C ASN A 130 6.82 -12.89 11.85
N LEU A 131 7.74 -12.20 11.19
CA LEU A 131 7.47 -11.08 10.29
C LEU A 131 7.90 -11.40 8.87
N GLN A 132 7.21 -10.83 7.90
CA GLN A 132 7.53 -10.95 6.49
C GLN A 132 7.36 -9.61 5.76
N LEU A 133 7.98 -9.50 4.58
CA LEU A 133 7.73 -8.38 3.67
C LEU A 133 6.67 -8.75 2.65
N LEU A 134 5.64 -7.92 2.58
CA LEU A 134 4.64 -7.95 1.52
C LEU A 134 4.57 -6.58 0.85
N CYS A 135 4.22 -6.54 -0.43
CA CYS A 135 3.78 -5.28 -1.01
C CYS A 135 2.35 -4.96 -0.55
N ALA A 136 1.95 -3.70 -0.60
CA ALA A 136 0.64 -3.26 -0.13
C ALA A 136 -0.53 -4.06 -0.77
N ASN A 137 -0.43 -4.36 -2.07
CA ASN A 137 -1.42 -5.20 -2.75
C ASN A 137 -1.49 -6.63 -2.20
N CYS A 138 -0.34 -7.29 -2.01
CA CYS A 138 -0.29 -8.66 -1.48
C CYS A 138 -0.75 -8.71 -0.02
N ASN A 139 -0.41 -7.69 0.77
CA ASN A 139 -0.86 -7.56 2.16
C ASN A 139 -2.39 -7.43 2.23
N LEU A 140 -2.98 -6.54 1.41
CA LEU A 140 -4.43 -6.39 1.32
C LEU A 140 -5.11 -7.68 0.86
N LYS A 141 -4.56 -8.36 -0.14
CA LYS A 141 -5.09 -9.64 -0.61
C LYS A 141 -5.11 -10.70 0.50
N LYS A 142 -4.03 -10.80 1.27
CA LYS A 142 -3.97 -11.68 2.45
C LYS A 142 -5.09 -11.36 3.43
N GLU A 143 -5.32 -10.08 3.73
CA GLU A 143 -6.41 -9.64 4.62
C GLU A 143 -7.80 -10.02 4.07
N MET A 144 -8.05 -9.80 2.77
CA MET A 144 -9.31 -10.18 2.11
C MET A 144 -9.56 -11.69 2.17
N GLU A 145 -8.52 -12.50 1.93
CA GLU A 145 -8.62 -13.95 2.01
C GLU A 145 -8.96 -14.43 3.44
N LEU A 146 -8.38 -13.81 4.46
CA LEU A 146 -8.69 -14.10 5.87
C LEU A 146 -10.13 -13.70 6.22
N TYR A 147 -10.58 -12.55 5.74
CA TYR A 147 -11.95 -12.09 5.94
C TYR A 147 -12.96 -13.05 5.30
N ASN A 148 -12.73 -13.46 4.05
CA ASN A 148 -13.59 -14.42 3.35
C ASN A 148 -13.64 -15.78 4.06
N LYS A 149 -12.50 -16.28 4.55
CA LYS A 149 -12.46 -17.52 5.37
C LYS A 149 -13.31 -17.41 6.64
N LYS A 150 -13.30 -16.25 7.31
CA LYS A 150 -14.12 -16.02 8.51
C LYS A 150 -15.62 -16.02 8.18
N ILE A 151 -16.02 -15.49 7.03
CA ILE A 151 -17.42 -15.54 6.60
C ILE A 151 -17.84 -17.00 6.36
N VAL A 152 -17.08 -17.72 5.53
CA VAL A 152 -17.40 -19.11 5.16
C VAL A 152 -17.43 -20.06 6.36
N ASN A 153 -16.56 -19.86 7.35
CA ASN A 153 -16.50 -20.70 8.55
C ASN A 153 -17.48 -20.28 9.67
N ASN A 154 -18.20 -19.16 9.49
CA ASN A 154 -19.24 -18.72 10.42
C ASN A 154 -20.66 -19.10 9.94
N ASP A 155 -20.76 -19.91 8.88
CA ASP A 155 -21.98 -20.57 8.38
C ASP A 155 -22.05 -22.05 8.82
#